data_AF-A0A6D2KWD1-F1
#
_entry.id   AF-A0A6D2KWD1-F1
#
_cell.length_a   1.000
_cell.length_b   1.000
_cell.length_c   1.000
_cell.angle_alpha   90.00
_cell.angle_beta   90.00
_cell.angle_gamma   90.00
#
_symmetry.space_group_name_H-M   'P 1'
#
loop_
_entity.id
_entity.type
_entity.pdbx_description
1 polymer ?
#
loop_
_entity_poly.entity_id
_entity_poly.type
_entity_poly.pdbx_seq_one_letter_code
_entity_poly.pdbx_strand_id
1 'polypeptide(L)'
;MAKKALLIGINYPGTAVELRGCVNDVRRMHRCLIDRFGFSDKDITVLIDIDKYRTQPTGKNIRDALETLIDKAEPGDILVFHYSGHGTRIPTPEGIFDATNFDECITPSDMNLITDNDFRDMLSKVKEGCKLTIISDSCHSGGLIENVKEQIGDSHVNKLKPAENTNFFVRIFKNLLAVCGRSSSQGDRGGPRGSFNREIESEEGETVTRYLPLDSYISLLEEETGETGIKYGKIRQTLVRRFGDNASPRVLSDSMKRNGHRGVFSMILGKQSEVNTGGAETGSSSSIPENGILLSGCQTDQRSEDVYVTRTRKAYGAFSDAIQTVLSQTRKGKKITNRDMVVKAREILRKQNFSQRPGKMSHPANYVGGARPL
;
A
#
# COMPACT_ATOMS: atom_id res chain seq x y z
N MET A 1 20.72 -18.05 9.08
CA MET A 1 19.73 -17.56 8.10
C MET A 1 18.35 -17.73 8.72
N ALA A 2 17.79 -16.64 9.23
CA ALA A 2 16.41 -16.55 9.68
C ALA A 2 15.51 -16.01 8.55
N LYS A 3 14.20 -16.23 8.70
CA LYS A 3 13.18 -15.71 7.79
C LYS A 3 12.16 -14.95 8.61
N LYS A 4 12.05 -13.64 8.40
CA LYS A 4 11.23 -12.75 9.21
C LYS A 4 10.25 -11.99 8.32
N ALA A 5 9.04 -11.75 8.79
CA ALA A 5 8.04 -11.05 7.99
C ALA A 5 7.21 -10.05 8.81
N LEU A 6 6.78 -8.98 8.15
CA LEU A 6 5.77 -8.05 8.62
C LEU A 6 4.62 -8.03 7.62
N LEU A 7 3.42 -8.39 8.06
CA LEU A 7 2.21 -8.45 7.26
C LEU A 7 1.17 -7.47 7.81
N ILE A 8 0.72 -6.54 6.98
CA ILE A 8 -0.18 -5.44 7.37
C ILE A 8 -1.41 -5.47 6.46
N GLY A 9 -2.59 -5.67 7.04
CA GLY A 9 -3.86 -5.72 6.32
C GLY A 9 -4.87 -4.79 6.98
N ILE A 10 -5.33 -3.76 6.28
CA ILE A 10 -6.20 -2.72 6.84
C ILE A 10 -7.50 -2.65 6.04
N ASN A 11 -8.63 -2.89 6.70
CA ASN A 11 -9.96 -2.88 6.11
C ASN A 11 -10.73 -1.57 6.38
N TYR A 12 -10.29 -0.72 7.31
CA TYR A 12 -10.96 0.52 7.72
C TYR A 12 -12.44 0.31 8.10
N PRO A 13 -12.76 -0.68 8.98
CA PRO A 13 -14.13 -1.10 9.23
C PRO A 13 -14.98 0.03 9.81
N GLY A 14 -16.21 0.18 9.31
CA GLY A 14 -17.15 1.20 9.78
C GLY A 14 -16.85 2.62 9.29
N THR A 15 -15.88 2.81 8.40
CA THR A 15 -15.58 4.10 7.77
C THR A 15 -16.19 4.19 6.37
N ALA A 16 -16.25 5.39 5.80
CA ALA A 16 -16.71 5.59 4.42
C ALA A 16 -15.80 4.97 3.35
N VAL A 17 -14.63 4.45 3.75
CA VAL A 17 -13.58 3.91 2.86
C VAL A 17 -13.29 2.45 3.19
N GLU A 18 -14.26 1.75 3.75
CA GLU A 18 -14.12 0.35 4.14
C GLU A 18 -13.75 -0.55 2.94
N LEU A 19 -12.70 -1.35 3.13
CA LEU A 19 -12.27 -2.45 2.27
C LEU A 19 -12.59 -3.77 2.95
N ARG A 20 -12.67 -4.85 2.17
CA ARG A 20 -13.05 -6.18 2.69
C ARG A 20 -11.94 -7.21 2.52
N GLY A 21 -11.08 -7.07 1.52
CA GLY A 21 -10.09 -8.08 1.14
C GLY A 21 -8.76 -8.05 1.89
N CYS A 22 -8.38 -6.90 2.45
CA CYS A 22 -7.00 -6.68 2.89
C CYS A 22 -6.55 -7.60 4.03
N VAL A 23 -7.42 -7.82 5.01
CA VAL A 23 -7.13 -8.78 6.10
C VAL A 23 -7.07 -10.23 5.60
N ASN A 24 -7.86 -10.57 4.57
CA ASN A 24 -7.81 -11.92 3.99
C ASN A 24 -6.51 -12.14 3.20
N ASP A 25 -6.00 -11.11 2.53
CA ASP A 25 -4.75 -11.15 1.79
C ASP A 25 -3.57 -11.49 2.72
N VAL A 26 -3.45 -10.79 3.85
CA VAL A 26 -2.37 -11.06 4.82
C VAL A 26 -2.52 -12.41 5.50
N ARG A 27 -3.75 -12.87 5.79
CA ARG A 27 -3.98 -14.22 6.33
C ARG A 27 -3.55 -15.32 5.37
N ARG A 28 -3.77 -15.13 4.07
CA ARG A 28 -3.32 -16.08 3.02
C ARG A 28 -1.81 -16.02 2.86
N MET A 29 -1.22 -14.83 2.87
CA MET A 29 0.23 -14.67 2.79
C MET A 29 0.92 -15.31 3.99
N HIS A 30 0.41 -15.11 5.20
CA HIS A 30 0.90 -15.72 6.43
C HIS A 30 1.01 -17.26 6.32
N ARG A 31 -0.10 -17.92 5.94
CA ARG A 31 -0.10 -19.37 5.72
C ARG A 31 0.89 -19.78 4.62
N CYS A 32 0.94 -19.02 3.53
CA CYS A 32 1.86 -19.29 2.44
C CYS A 32 3.33 -19.25 2.88
N LEU A 33 3.71 -18.24 3.67
CA LEU A 33 5.07 -18.10 4.20
C LEU A 33 5.47 -19.29 5.07
N ILE A 34 4.56 -19.80 5.90
CA ILE A 34 4.80 -20.98 6.73
C ILE A 34 4.86 -22.24 5.87
N ASP A 35 3.76 -22.57 5.17
CA ASP A 35 3.55 -23.88 4.54
C ASP A 35 4.47 -24.14 3.34
N ARG A 36 4.80 -23.07 2.62
CA ARG A 36 5.56 -23.12 1.37
C ARG A 36 6.99 -22.64 1.54
N PHE A 37 7.19 -21.54 2.27
CA PHE A 37 8.50 -20.90 2.38
C PHE A 37 9.22 -21.22 3.70
N GLY A 38 8.60 -21.96 4.62
CA GLY A 38 9.24 -22.42 5.85
C GLY A 38 9.62 -21.28 6.79
N PHE A 39 8.82 -20.21 6.84
CA PHE A 39 8.91 -19.22 7.90
C PHE A 39 8.38 -19.83 9.20
N SER A 40 8.99 -19.45 10.32
CA SER A 40 8.45 -19.78 11.64
C SER A 40 7.38 -18.75 12.00
N ASP A 41 6.24 -19.21 12.53
CA ASP A 41 5.12 -18.36 12.96
C ASP A 41 5.58 -17.23 13.90
N LYS A 42 6.46 -17.55 14.87
CA LYS A 42 7.05 -16.59 15.82
C LYS A 42 7.86 -15.45 15.18
N ASP A 43 8.32 -15.63 13.93
CA ASP A 43 9.13 -14.66 13.19
C ASP A 43 8.26 -13.86 12.19
N ILE A 44 6.93 -14.03 12.24
CA ILE A 44 5.97 -13.27 11.43
C ILE A 44 5.15 -12.34 12.34
N THR A 45 5.32 -11.04 12.16
CA THR A 45 4.49 -10.02 12.80
C THR A 45 3.29 -9.71 11.90
N VAL A 46 2.07 -9.71 12.47
CA VAL A 46 0.83 -9.40 11.74
C VAL A 46 0.09 -8.24 12.40
N LEU A 47 -0.21 -7.20 11.64
CA LEU A 47 -1.02 -6.05 12.07
C LEU A 47 -2.31 -5.98 11.24
N ILE A 48 -3.47 -6.07 11.91
CA ILE A 48 -4.81 -6.05 11.28
C ILE A 48 -5.78 -5.27 12.15
N ASP A 49 -6.73 -4.56 11.55
CA ASP A 49 -7.63 -3.61 12.22
C ASP A 49 -9.00 -4.17 12.61
N ILE A 50 -9.26 -5.44 12.33
CA ILE A 50 -10.54 -6.11 12.65
C ILE A 50 -10.54 -6.85 13.99
N ASP A 51 -9.42 -6.83 14.73
CA ASP A 51 -9.29 -7.46 16.05
C ASP A 51 -8.71 -6.48 17.05
N LYS A 52 -9.60 -5.81 17.81
CA LYS A 52 -9.24 -4.78 18.79
C LYS A 52 -8.35 -5.26 19.94
N TYR A 53 -8.21 -6.58 20.12
CA TYR A 53 -7.36 -7.16 21.17
C TYR A 53 -5.91 -7.37 20.70
N ARG A 54 -5.63 -7.13 19.42
CA ARG A 54 -4.28 -7.20 18.85
C ARG A 54 -3.70 -5.80 18.65
N THR A 55 -2.40 -5.75 18.38
CA THR A 55 -1.73 -4.53 17.95
C THR A 55 -2.35 -4.02 16.66
N GLN A 56 -2.94 -2.82 16.73
CA GLN A 56 -3.61 -2.20 15.60
C GLN A 56 -2.60 -1.64 14.58
N PRO A 57 -2.92 -1.62 13.27
CA PRO A 57 -2.05 -1.10 12.22
C PRO A 57 -2.08 0.44 12.16
N THR A 58 -1.78 1.10 13.28
CA THR A 58 -1.61 2.55 13.35
C THR A 58 -0.27 2.97 12.74
N GLY A 59 -0.14 4.25 12.37
CA GLY A 59 1.10 4.75 11.78
C GLY A 59 2.32 4.53 12.67
N LYS A 60 2.15 4.68 13.99
CA LYS A 60 3.17 4.36 14.98
C LYS A 60 3.53 2.87 14.96
N ASN A 61 2.54 2.00 15.12
CA ASN A 61 2.77 0.56 15.26
C ASN A 61 3.37 -0.05 13.98
N ILE A 62 2.99 0.44 12.80
CA ILE A 62 3.58 0.02 11.54
C ILE A 62 5.07 0.40 11.47
N ARG A 63 5.43 1.64 11.83
CA ARG A 63 6.83 2.09 11.84
C ARG A 63 7.66 1.31 12.86
N ASP A 64 7.16 1.15 14.10
CA ASP A 64 7.84 0.39 15.14
C ASP A 64 8.06 -1.08 14.73
N ALA A 65 7.06 -1.70 14.09
CA ALA A 65 7.17 -3.07 13.63
C ALA A 65 8.15 -3.22 12.47
N LEU A 66 8.21 -2.24 11.56
CA LEU A 66 9.17 -2.22 10.46
C LEU A 66 10.60 -2.00 10.99
N GLU A 67 10.79 -1.07 11.92
CA GLU A 67 12.09 -0.86 12.57
C GLU A 67 12.54 -2.12 13.30
N THR A 68 11.64 -2.77 14.04
CA THR A 68 11.92 -4.06 14.70
C THR A 68 12.31 -5.15 13.70
N LEU A 69 11.65 -5.23 12.53
CA LEU A 69 11.99 -6.20 11.48
C LEU A 69 13.41 -5.97 10.95
N ILE A 70 13.78 -4.70 10.77
CA ILE A 70 15.07 -4.27 10.21
C ILE A 70 16.20 -4.44 11.22
N ASP A 71 16.04 -3.94 12.45
CA ASP A 71 17.06 -3.96 13.49
C ASP A 71 17.46 -5.39 13.89
N LYS A 72 16.46 -6.28 13.94
CA LYS A 72 16.68 -7.69 14.25
C LYS A 72 17.26 -8.48 13.08
N ALA A 73 17.30 -7.95 11.87
CA ALA A 73 17.81 -8.67 10.70
C ALA A 73 19.33 -8.85 10.82
N GLU A 74 19.86 -9.99 10.36
CA GLU A 74 21.29 -10.22 10.23
C GLU A 74 21.67 -10.53 8.77
N PRO A 75 22.89 -10.21 8.31
CA PRO A 75 23.33 -10.53 6.96
C PRO A 75 23.01 -11.98 6.57
N GLY A 76 22.38 -12.14 5.40
CA GLY A 76 21.91 -13.43 4.89
C GLY A 76 20.48 -13.79 5.28
N ASP A 77 19.80 -13.04 6.16
CA ASP A 77 18.38 -13.22 6.47
C ASP A 77 17.47 -12.90 5.27
N ILE A 78 16.26 -13.47 5.29
CA ILE A 78 15.19 -13.20 4.32
C ILE A 78 14.08 -12.44 5.04
N LEU A 79 13.77 -11.25 4.54
CA LEU A 79 12.77 -10.34 5.07
C LEU A 79 11.62 -10.21 4.08
N VAL A 80 10.38 -10.26 4.58
CA VAL A 80 9.18 -10.00 3.79
C VAL A 80 8.37 -8.89 4.42
N PHE A 81 8.02 -7.87 3.64
CA PHE A 81 7.03 -6.86 4.00
C PHE A 81 5.85 -7.00 3.06
N HIS A 82 4.65 -7.23 3.59
CA HIS A 82 3.42 -7.27 2.79
C HIS A 82 2.44 -6.25 3.34
N TYR A 83 2.08 -5.27 2.51
CA TYR A 83 1.05 -4.30 2.81
C TYR A 83 -0.15 -4.50 1.89
N SER A 84 -1.34 -4.51 2.48
CA SER A 84 -2.62 -4.54 1.80
C SER A 84 -3.54 -3.53 2.47
N GLY A 85 -3.93 -2.50 1.73
CA GLY A 85 -4.73 -1.39 2.26
C GLY A 85 -4.81 -0.23 1.29
N HIS A 86 -5.24 0.92 1.80
CA HIS A 86 -5.29 2.14 1.01
C HIS A 86 -3.91 2.73 0.77
N GLY A 87 -3.72 3.31 -0.41
CA GLY A 87 -2.70 4.32 -0.64
C GLY A 87 -3.32 5.65 -1.04
N THR A 88 -2.67 6.75 -0.68
CA THR A 88 -3.12 8.11 -1.01
C THR A 88 -1.95 8.96 -1.50
N ARG A 89 -2.25 10.20 -1.88
CA ARG A 89 -1.27 11.22 -2.25
C ARG A 89 -1.59 12.52 -1.54
N ILE A 90 -0.59 13.11 -0.90
CA ILE A 90 -0.71 14.45 -0.30
C ILE A 90 0.23 15.41 -1.04
N PRO A 91 -0.12 16.69 -1.18
CA PRO A 91 0.79 17.67 -1.79
C PRO A 91 2.16 17.68 -1.10
N THR A 92 3.23 17.84 -1.88
CA THR A 92 4.55 18.09 -1.32
C THR A 92 4.55 19.41 -0.56
N PRO A 93 5.49 19.58 0.39
CA PRO A 93 5.67 20.85 1.08
C PRO A 93 5.96 21.97 0.09
N GLU A 94 5.46 23.18 0.39
CA GLU A 94 5.74 24.37 -0.42
C GLU A 94 7.25 24.57 -0.60
N GLY A 95 7.69 24.74 -1.85
CA GLY A 95 9.10 24.91 -2.20
C GLY A 95 9.89 23.63 -2.42
N ILE A 96 9.28 22.45 -2.23
CA ILE A 96 9.86 21.15 -2.62
C ILE A 96 9.23 20.71 -3.95
N PHE A 97 9.99 20.87 -5.03
CA PHE A 97 9.64 20.33 -6.34
C PHE A 97 10.08 18.87 -6.41
N ASP A 98 9.13 17.97 -6.19
CA ASP A 98 9.25 16.60 -6.68
C ASP A 98 8.75 16.55 -8.15
N ALA A 99 9.16 15.54 -8.91
CA ALA A 99 8.71 15.28 -10.27
C ALA A 99 7.17 15.25 -10.41
N THR A 100 6.44 14.92 -9.33
CA THR A 100 4.98 14.84 -9.32
C THR A 100 4.29 15.94 -8.49
N ASN A 101 5.01 16.65 -7.61
CA ASN A 101 4.46 17.54 -6.57
C ASN A 101 3.56 16.86 -5.51
N PHE A 102 3.58 15.53 -5.40
CA PHE A 102 2.85 14.80 -4.38
C PHE A 102 3.73 13.77 -3.69
N ASP A 103 3.61 13.63 -2.37
CA ASP A 103 4.13 12.47 -1.66
C ASP A 103 3.09 11.35 -1.75
N GLU A 104 3.51 10.16 -2.19
CA GLU A 104 2.70 8.94 -2.09
C GLU A 104 2.74 8.42 -0.66
N CYS A 105 1.63 7.90 -0.16
CA CYS A 105 1.51 7.50 1.25
C CYS A 105 0.82 6.15 1.40
N ILE A 106 1.35 5.33 2.30
CA ILE A 106 0.60 4.28 2.97
C ILE A 106 -0.38 4.96 3.93
N THR A 107 -1.61 4.45 4.01
CA THR A 107 -2.66 4.98 4.90
C THR A 107 -2.93 4.03 6.07
N PRO A 108 -2.35 4.24 7.26
CA PRO A 108 -2.64 3.45 8.45
C PRO A 108 -4.08 3.61 8.96
N SER A 109 -4.51 2.75 9.89
CA SER A 109 -5.90 2.74 10.37
C SER A 109 -6.31 4.00 11.13
N ASP A 110 -5.35 4.74 11.69
CA ASP A 110 -5.53 6.00 12.43
C ASP A 110 -5.26 7.24 11.55
N MET A 111 -5.24 7.10 10.23
CA MET A 111 -4.95 8.18 9.25
C MET A 111 -3.57 8.83 9.39
N ASN A 112 -2.71 8.33 10.27
CA ASN A 112 -1.36 8.83 10.48
C ASN A 112 -0.42 8.37 9.36
N LEU A 113 -0.48 9.09 8.23
CA LEU A 113 0.19 8.70 6.99
C LEU A 113 1.68 8.37 7.17
N ILE A 114 2.14 7.40 6.38
CA ILE A 114 3.56 7.08 6.21
C ILE A 114 3.91 7.42 4.77
N THR A 115 4.72 8.46 4.58
CA THR A 115 5.17 8.86 3.24
C THR A 115 6.11 7.82 2.66
N ASP A 116 6.12 7.73 1.34
CA ASP A 116 7.05 6.93 0.58
C ASP A 116 8.52 7.27 0.91
N ASN A 117 8.83 8.54 1.11
CA ASN A 117 10.13 9.03 1.55
C ASN A 117 10.53 8.46 2.92
N ASP A 118 9.66 8.55 3.93
CA ASP A 118 9.95 7.98 5.25
C ASP A 118 10.09 6.47 5.18
N PHE A 119 9.29 5.82 4.32
CA PHE A 119 9.40 4.39 4.08
C PHE A 119 10.78 4.04 3.50
N ARG A 120 11.25 4.76 2.49
CA ARG A 120 12.61 4.59 1.94
C ARG A 120 13.70 4.84 2.99
N ASP A 121 13.55 5.88 3.79
CA ASP A 121 14.52 6.22 4.84
C ASP A 121 14.60 5.10 5.89
N MET A 122 13.48 4.49 6.28
CA MET A 122 13.49 3.29 7.14
C MET A 122 14.17 2.10 6.45
N LEU A 123 13.86 1.84 5.18
CA LEU A 123 14.44 0.73 4.42
C LEU A 123 15.94 0.87 4.19
N SER A 124 16.46 2.10 4.11
CA SER A 124 17.90 2.36 3.95
C SER A 124 18.76 1.76 5.08
N LYS A 125 18.15 1.47 6.23
CA LYS A 125 18.81 0.87 7.40
C LYS A 125 18.95 -0.67 7.32
N VAL A 126 18.38 -1.33 6.31
CA VAL A 126 18.49 -2.79 6.16
C VAL A 126 19.95 -3.19 5.98
N LYS A 127 20.44 -4.07 6.86
CA LYS A 127 21.83 -4.54 6.84
C LYS A 127 22.17 -5.20 5.50
N GLU A 128 23.38 -4.92 5.02
CA GLU A 128 23.90 -5.52 3.79
C GLU A 128 23.87 -7.05 3.86
N GLY A 129 23.59 -7.70 2.73
CA GLY A 129 23.43 -9.15 2.65
C GLY A 129 22.05 -9.69 3.05
N CYS A 130 21.17 -8.89 3.67
CA CYS A 130 19.77 -9.26 3.85
C CYS A 130 19.02 -9.24 2.51
N LYS A 131 18.08 -10.17 2.30
CA LYS A 131 17.19 -10.16 1.14
C LYS A 131 15.82 -9.65 1.55
N LEU A 132 15.39 -8.51 1.03
CA LEU A 132 14.09 -7.92 1.35
C LEU A 132 13.13 -8.04 0.16
N THR A 133 11.95 -8.61 0.39
CA THR A 133 10.85 -8.61 -0.58
C THR A 133 9.69 -7.79 -0.04
N ILE A 134 9.27 -6.78 -0.79
CA ILE A 134 8.15 -5.90 -0.47
C ILE A 134 7.02 -6.23 -1.44
N ILE A 135 5.84 -6.50 -0.92
CA ILE A 135 4.61 -6.72 -1.69
C ILE A 135 3.65 -5.62 -1.26
N SER A 136 3.33 -4.71 -2.18
CA SER A 136 2.40 -3.61 -1.92
C SER A 136 1.15 -3.78 -2.76
N ASP A 137 0.08 -4.28 -2.16
CA ASP A 137 -1.25 -4.36 -2.79
C ASP A 137 -2.09 -3.13 -2.43
N SER A 138 -1.64 -1.99 -2.95
CA SER A 138 -2.23 -0.66 -2.76
C SER A 138 -2.08 0.16 -4.05
N CYS A 139 -2.85 1.24 -4.16
CA CYS A 139 -2.56 2.27 -5.17
C CYS A 139 -1.43 3.18 -4.67
N HIS A 140 -0.75 3.89 -5.58
CA HIS A 140 0.33 4.83 -5.23
C HIS A 140 1.43 4.18 -4.39
N SER A 141 1.87 3.01 -4.85
CA SER A 141 3.07 2.33 -4.36
C SER A 141 4.27 2.52 -5.29
N GLY A 142 4.12 3.30 -6.36
CA GLY A 142 5.16 3.50 -7.37
C GLY A 142 6.27 4.41 -6.87
N GLY A 143 5.89 5.41 -6.08
CA GLY A 143 6.76 6.33 -5.37
C GLY A 143 7.49 5.67 -4.21
N LEU A 144 7.02 4.55 -3.63
CA LEU A 144 7.74 3.82 -2.54
C LEU A 144 9.21 3.55 -2.87
N ILE A 145 9.57 3.59 -4.16
CA ILE A 145 10.93 3.49 -4.65
C ILE A 145 11.16 4.54 -5.75
N GLU A 146 12.14 5.41 -5.55
CA GLU A 146 12.65 6.32 -6.59
C GLU A 146 14.00 5.82 -7.15
N ASN A 147 14.34 6.27 -8.37
CA ASN A 147 15.61 5.99 -9.07
C ASN A 147 15.92 4.51 -9.38
N VAL A 148 14.90 3.68 -9.45
CA VAL A 148 15.03 2.28 -9.84
C VAL A 148 14.32 2.03 -11.17
N LYS A 149 15.08 1.64 -12.20
CA LYS A 149 14.52 1.32 -13.53
C LYS A 149 13.47 0.21 -13.41
N GLU A 150 12.23 0.55 -13.71
CA GLU A 150 11.13 -0.41 -13.72
C GLU A 150 11.45 -1.58 -14.67
N GLN A 151 11.50 -2.81 -14.14
CA GLN A 151 11.87 -3.98 -14.96
C GLN A 151 10.68 -4.50 -15.77
N ILE A 152 9.47 -4.23 -15.28
CA ILE A 152 8.19 -4.62 -15.86
C ILE A 152 7.16 -3.52 -15.50
N GLY A 153 6.80 -2.66 -16.46
CA GLY A 153 5.86 -1.54 -16.33
C GLY A 153 6.30 -0.28 -17.10
N ASP A 154 5.38 0.67 -17.28
CA ASP A 154 5.51 1.89 -18.09
C ASP A 154 5.36 3.15 -17.21
N SER A 155 5.83 3.14 -15.97
CA SER A 155 5.72 4.27 -15.01
C SER A 155 6.59 5.48 -15.38
N HIS A 156 6.93 5.66 -16.67
CA HIS A 156 7.57 6.87 -17.14
C HIS A 156 6.64 8.06 -16.92
N VAL A 157 7.16 9.04 -16.18
CA VAL A 157 6.62 10.38 -15.92
C VAL A 157 6.07 10.99 -17.21
N ASN A 158 4.81 10.73 -17.52
CA ASN A 158 4.06 11.44 -18.53
C ASN A 158 3.18 12.46 -17.83
N LYS A 159 3.40 13.75 -18.16
CA LYS A 159 2.63 14.88 -17.63
C LYS A 159 1.13 14.60 -17.73
N LEU A 160 0.47 14.48 -16.58
CA LEU A 160 -0.99 14.33 -16.50
C LEU A 160 -1.65 15.56 -17.13
N LYS A 161 -2.56 15.33 -18.10
CA LYS A 161 -3.55 16.32 -18.51
C LYS A 161 -4.72 16.26 -17.50
N PRO A 162 -5.33 17.41 -17.12
CA PRO A 162 -6.42 17.40 -16.15
C PRO A 162 -7.63 16.64 -16.72
N ALA A 163 -8.16 15.68 -15.97
CA ALA A 163 -9.45 15.08 -16.28
C ALA A 163 -10.56 16.00 -15.76
N GLU A 164 -11.53 16.28 -16.63
CA GLU A 164 -12.64 17.21 -16.36
C GLU A 164 -13.55 16.71 -15.24
N ASN A 165 -13.76 17.56 -14.25
CA ASN A 165 -14.71 17.40 -13.17
C ASN A 165 -16.14 17.58 -13.69
N THR A 166 -16.91 16.51 -13.83
CA THR A 166 -18.37 16.52 -13.58
C THR A 166 -18.88 15.10 -13.31
N ASN A 167 -19.81 14.98 -12.35
CA ASN A 167 -20.68 13.82 -12.08
C ASN A 167 -20.24 12.73 -11.09
N PHE A 168 -19.38 13.04 -10.11
CA PHE A 168 -19.18 12.15 -8.93
C PHE A 168 -20.26 12.36 -7.84
N PHE A 169 -20.58 13.63 -7.53
CA PHE A 169 -21.55 13.99 -6.48
C PHE A 169 -22.97 13.44 -6.74
N VAL A 170 -23.37 13.29 -8.01
CA VAL A 170 -24.69 12.75 -8.39
C VAL A 170 -24.85 11.27 -8.03
N ARG A 171 -23.75 10.51 -7.95
CA ARG A 171 -23.80 9.06 -7.71
C ARG A 171 -23.90 8.69 -6.23
N ILE A 172 -23.24 9.45 -5.35
CA ILE A 172 -23.34 9.26 -3.90
C ILE A 172 -24.76 9.58 -3.40
N PHE A 173 -25.38 10.65 -3.91
CA PHE A 173 -26.73 11.05 -3.50
C PHE A 173 -27.83 10.08 -3.97
N LYS A 174 -27.64 9.39 -5.11
CA LYS A 174 -28.62 8.41 -5.60
C LYS A 174 -28.71 7.15 -4.72
N ASN A 175 -27.60 6.71 -4.13
CA ASN A 175 -27.60 5.54 -3.24
C ASN A 175 -28.23 5.86 -1.87
N LEU A 176 -28.17 7.11 -1.42
CA LEU A 176 -28.81 7.54 -0.17
C LEU A 176 -30.35 7.60 -0.29
N LEU A 177 -30.88 7.91 -1.49
CA LEU A 177 -32.32 8.00 -1.74
C LEU A 177 -32.98 6.65 -2.09
N ALA A 178 -32.22 5.66 -2.57
CA ALA A 178 -32.74 4.33 -2.91
C ALA A 178 -33.14 3.47 -1.68
N VAL A 179 -32.78 3.90 -0.47
CA VAL A 179 -33.15 3.23 0.80
C VAL A 179 -34.56 3.64 1.27
N CYS A 180 -35.20 4.61 0.62
CA CYS A 180 -36.54 5.07 0.97
C CYS A 180 -37.55 4.88 -0.18
N GLY A 181 -38.18 3.69 -0.25
CA GLY A 181 -39.59 3.61 -0.62
C GLY A 181 -40.00 2.75 -1.84
N ARG A 182 -40.86 1.77 -1.51
CA ARG A 182 -42.02 1.23 -2.25
C ARG A 182 -41.85 0.16 -3.36
N SER A 183 -42.35 -1.00 -2.98
CA SER A 183 -42.86 -2.14 -3.77
C SER A 183 -43.83 -1.76 -4.89
N SER A 184 -43.74 -2.49 -6.02
CA SER A 184 -44.91 -2.90 -6.81
C SER A 184 -44.62 -4.14 -7.66
N SER A 185 -45.56 -5.09 -7.59
CA SER A 185 -45.64 -6.41 -8.21
C SER A 185 -46.21 -6.43 -9.64
N GLN A 186 -45.76 -7.37 -10.47
CA GLN A 186 -46.44 -8.13 -11.57
C GLN A 186 -45.33 -8.86 -12.35
N GLY A 187 -45.33 -10.15 -12.73
CA GLY A 187 -46.35 -11.15 -12.96
C GLY A 187 -46.58 -11.32 -14.47
N ASP A 188 -45.96 -12.30 -15.16
CA ASP A 188 -46.63 -13.38 -15.92
C ASP A 188 -45.67 -14.35 -16.67
N ARG A 189 -46.25 -15.48 -17.10
CA ARG A 189 -45.77 -16.83 -17.46
C ARG A 189 -45.02 -17.05 -18.79
N GLY A 190 -44.29 -18.17 -18.86
CA GLY A 190 -44.10 -18.98 -20.09
C GLY A 190 -42.87 -19.91 -20.07
N GLY A 191 -43.04 -21.24 -20.12
CA GLY A 191 -41.98 -22.22 -20.43
C GLY A 191 -42.32 -23.03 -21.69
N PRO A 192 -41.72 -24.20 -21.99
CA PRO A 192 -40.33 -24.65 -21.81
C PRO A 192 -39.72 -25.24 -23.12
N ARG A 193 -38.37 -25.35 -23.24
CA ARG A 193 -37.61 -26.49 -23.83
C ARG A 193 -36.15 -26.12 -24.17
N GLY A 194 -35.22 -26.82 -23.49
CA GLY A 194 -33.96 -27.41 -24.00
C GLY A 194 -32.98 -26.59 -24.82
N SER A 195 -31.87 -26.19 -24.18
CA SER A 195 -30.52 -26.38 -24.73
C SER A 195 -29.49 -26.21 -23.60
N PHE A 196 -28.57 -27.18 -23.49
CA PHE A 196 -27.40 -27.12 -22.62
C PHE A 196 -26.43 -26.05 -23.17
N ASN A 197 -26.64 -24.79 -22.77
CA ASN A 197 -25.58 -23.80 -22.74
C ASN A 197 -25.33 -23.50 -21.28
N ARG A 198 -24.16 -23.92 -20.77
CA ARG A 198 -23.62 -23.38 -19.52
C ARG A 198 -23.21 -21.95 -19.86
N GLU A 199 -24.19 -21.05 -19.85
CA GLU A 199 -23.95 -19.62 -19.82
C GLU A 199 -23.03 -19.38 -18.62
N ILE A 200 -21.86 -18.81 -18.91
CA ILE A 200 -20.98 -18.26 -17.90
C ILE A 200 -21.75 -17.06 -17.37
N GLU A 201 -22.62 -17.29 -16.38
CA GLU A 201 -23.17 -16.22 -15.57
C GLU A 201 -21.98 -15.45 -15.00
N SER A 202 -21.84 -14.21 -15.44
CA SER A 202 -20.87 -13.27 -14.90
C SER A 202 -21.05 -13.22 -13.39
N GLU A 203 -20.04 -13.66 -12.64
CA GLU A 203 -20.06 -13.57 -11.18
C GLU A 203 -20.19 -12.09 -10.81
N GLU A 204 -21.34 -11.66 -10.29
CA GLU A 204 -21.54 -10.30 -9.79
C GLU A 204 -20.61 -10.08 -8.58
N GLY A 205 -19.46 -9.48 -8.85
CA GLY A 205 -18.49 -9.03 -7.87
C GLY A 205 -18.49 -7.51 -7.79
N GLU A 206 -18.47 -6.97 -6.57
CA GLU A 206 -18.22 -5.55 -6.32
C GLU A 206 -16.70 -5.32 -6.32
N THR A 207 -16.25 -4.28 -7.01
CA THR A 207 -14.84 -3.85 -6.94
C THR A 207 -14.75 -2.43 -6.37
N VAL A 208 -13.85 -2.25 -5.41
CA VAL A 208 -13.53 -0.97 -4.78
C VAL A 208 -12.07 -0.66 -5.04
N THR A 209 -11.78 0.58 -5.39
CA THR A 209 -10.39 1.02 -5.58
C THR A 209 -9.67 1.10 -4.24
N ARG A 210 -8.42 0.62 -4.18
CA ARG A 210 -7.52 0.82 -3.03
C ARG A 210 -6.84 2.19 -3.03
N TYR A 211 -7.20 3.08 -3.95
CA TYR A 211 -6.86 4.50 -3.87
C TYR A 211 -7.82 5.22 -2.94
N LEU A 212 -7.28 5.92 -1.94
CA LEU A 212 -8.02 6.83 -1.09
C LEU A 212 -7.90 8.26 -1.63
N PRO A 213 -8.96 8.86 -2.20
CA PRO A 213 -8.94 10.24 -2.67
C PRO A 213 -8.62 11.23 -1.54
N LEU A 214 -7.93 12.32 -1.87
CA LEU A 214 -7.47 13.31 -0.88
C LEU A 214 -8.63 13.94 -0.08
N ASP A 215 -9.77 14.21 -0.72
CA ASP A 215 -10.95 14.76 -0.04
C ASP A 215 -11.56 13.78 0.96
N SER A 216 -11.62 12.50 0.59
CA SER A 216 -12.06 11.43 1.49
C SER A 216 -11.08 11.26 2.66
N TYR A 217 -9.78 11.33 2.39
CA TYR A 217 -8.76 11.32 3.44
C TYR A 217 -8.90 12.51 4.39
N ILE A 218 -9.12 13.73 3.89
CA ILE A 218 -9.36 14.91 4.73
C ILE A 218 -10.58 14.67 5.62
N SER A 219 -11.68 14.16 5.06
CA SER A 219 -12.91 13.91 5.83
C SER A 219 -12.67 12.93 6.98
N LEU A 220 -11.87 11.86 6.74
CA LEU A 220 -11.50 10.91 7.78
C LEU A 220 -10.54 11.51 8.80
N LEU A 221 -9.61 12.37 8.37
CA LEU A 221 -8.70 13.06 9.28
C LEU A 221 -9.47 14.06 10.17
N GLU A 222 -10.48 14.73 9.64
CA GLU A 222 -11.39 15.58 10.41
C GLU A 222 -12.13 14.76 11.47
N GLU A 223 -12.67 13.59 11.11
CA GLU A 223 -13.31 12.67 12.06
C GLU A 223 -12.34 12.18 13.14
N GLU A 224 -11.11 11.79 12.77
CA GLU A 224 -10.07 11.28 13.68
C GLU A 224 -9.50 12.36 14.62
N THR A 225 -9.53 13.62 14.20
CA THR A 225 -8.98 14.74 14.99
C THR A 225 -10.04 15.58 15.71
N GLY A 226 -11.30 15.50 15.30
CA GLY A 226 -12.37 16.41 15.69
C GLY A 226 -12.23 17.82 15.11
N GLU A 227 -11.28 18.04 14.20
CA GLU A 227 -11.12 19.30 13.47
C GLU A 227 -12.07 19.36 12.26
N THR A 228 -12.40 20.55 11.78
CA THR A 228 -13.27 20.73 10.59
C THR A 228 -12.65 21.74 9.62
N GLY A 229 -12.82 21.52 8.32
CA GLY A 229 -12.35 22.42 7.27
C GLY A 229 -10.82 22.36 7.07
N ILE A 230 -10.21 21.20 7.22
CA ILE A 230 -8.77 21.00 6.98
C ILE A 230 -8.48 21.26 5.50
N LYS A 231 -7.72 22.32 5.22
CA LYS A 231 -7.29 22.66 3.86
C LYS A 231 -6.14 21.75 3.40
N TYR A 232 -5.99 21.50 2.10
CA TYR A 232 -4.90 20.68 1.54
C TYR A 232 -3.50 21.08 2.07
N GLY A 233 -3.17 22.38 2.09
CA GLY A 233 -1.87 22.87 2.59
C GLY A 233 -1.66 22.76 4.12
N LYS A 234 -2.68 22.31 4.86
CA LYS A 234 -2.67 22.18 6.32
C LYS A 234 -2.62 20.74 6.82
N ILE A 235 -2.78 19.75 5.93
CA ILE A 235 -2.78 18.31 6.27
C ILE A 235 -1.59 17.94 7.16
N ARG A 236 -0.35 18.26 6.74
CA ARG A 236 0.87 17.94 7.51
C ARG A 236 0.87 18.57 8.89
N GLN A 237 0.39 19.81 9.01
CA GLN A 237 0.33 20.52 10.29
C GLN A 237 -0.68 19.85 11.24
N THR A 238 -1.83 19.43 10.70
CA THR A 238 -2.82 18.67 11.48
C THR A 238 -2.25 17.33 11.94
N LEU A 239 -1.56 16.59 11.06
CA LEU A 239 -0.89 15.34 11.43
C LEU A 239 0.13 15.53 12.56
N VAL A 240 1.01 16.54 12.46
CA VAL A 240 1.97 16.85 13.55
C VAL A 240 1.25 17.21 14.84
N ARG A 241 0.20 18.05 14.78
CA ARG A 241 -0.55 18.44 15.97
C ARG A 241 -1.23 17.25 16.65
N ARG A 242 -1.78 16.31 15.86
CA ARG A 242 -2.52 15.15 16.36
C ARG A 242 -1.62 14.05 16.91
N PHE A 243 -0.50 13.78 16.24
CA PHE A 243 0.34 12.61 16.51
C PHE A 243 1.68 12.94 17.17
N GLY A 244 2.09 14.22 17.21
CA GLY A 244 3.35 14.66 17.79
C GLY A 244 4.53 13.91 17.19
N ASP A 245 5.41 13.38 18.04
CA ASP A 245 6.58 12.57 17.63
C ASP A 245 6.19 11.26 16.93
N ASN A 246 4.91 10.85 17.02
CA ASN A 246 4.38 9.74 16.25
C ASN A 246 3.84 10.17 14.89
N ALA A 247 3.98 11.41 14.43
CA ALA A 247 3.77 11.73 13.02
C ALA A 247 4.97 11.25 12.19
N SER A 248 4.81 11.11 10.87
CA SER A 248 5.96 10.71 10.04
C SER A 248 7.07 11.78 10.06
N PRO A 249 8.37 11.40 10.02
CA PRO A 249 9.48 12.35 10.13
C PRO A 249 9.46 13.47 9.08
N ARG A 250 9.15 13.18 7.82
CA ARG A 250 9.00 14.21 6.78
C ARG A 250 7.89 15.19 7.13
N VAL A 251 6.74 14.69 7.61
CA VAL A 251 5.62 15.52 8.09
C VAL A 251 6.05 16.44 9.24
N LEU A 252 6.90 15.96 10.17
CA LEU A 252 7.46 16.76 11.27
C LEU A 252 8.45 17.83 10.79
N SER A 253 9.39 17.45 9.93
CA SER A 253 10.45 18.35 9.43
C SER A 253 9.90 19.57 8.69
N ASP A 254 8.76 19.43 8.02
CA ASP A 254 8.08 20.50 7.28
C ASP A 254 7.33 21.50 8.18
N SER A 255 6.83 21.02 9.33
CA SER A 255 6.17 21.86 10.32
C SER A 255 7.19 22.70 11.08
N MET A 256 8.33 22.09 11.46
CA MET A 256 9.40 22.76 12.21
C MET A 256 10.11 23.85 11.40
N LYS A 257 10.31 23.66 10.07
CA LYS A 257 10.90 24.70 9.19
C LYS A 257 10.08 26.00 9.16
N ARG A 258 8.75 25.93 9.32
CA ARG A 258 7.87 27.11 9.34
C ARG A 258 7.88 27.86 10.68
N ASN A 259 8.25 27.19 11.78
CA ASN A 259 8.17 27.75 13.12
C ASN A 259 9.49 28.33 13.66
N GLY A 260 10.52 28.54 12.83
CA GLY A 260 11.67 29.42 13.16
C GLY A 260 12.49 29.10 14.41
N HIS A 261 12.27 27.99 15.11
CA HIS A 261 12.97 27.66 16.36
C HIS A 261 14.22 26.81 16.07
N ARG A 262 15.32 27.49 15.71
CA ARG A 262 16.67 26.91 15.58
C ARG A 262 17.24 26.28 16.88
N GLY A 263 16.57 26.46 18.03
CA GLY A 263 17.13 26.10 19.35
C GLY A 263 16.82 24.70 19.89
N VAL A 264 15.79 24.00 19.37
CA VAL A 264 15.32 22.74 19.98
C VAL A 264 16.12 21.51 19.50
N PHE A 265 16.92 21.66 18.44
CA PHE A 265 17.76 20.59 17.88
C PHE A 265 18.81 20.05 18.87
N SER A 266 19.21 20.84 19.88
CA SER A 266 20.25 20.47 20.85
C SER A 266 19.75 19.66 22.05
N MET A 267 18.45 19.72 22.37
CA MET A 267 17.91 19.09 23.59
C MET A 267 17.32 17.69 23.39
N ILE A 268 16.88 17.35 22.18
CA ILE A 268 16.12 16.12 21.92
C ILE A 268 17.02 14.94 21.49
N LEU A 269 18.22 15.21 20.95
CA LEU A 269 19.23 14.18 20.71
C LEU A 269 20.42 14.35 21.67
N GLY A 270 20.34 13.66 22.81
CA GLY A 270 21.49 13.45 23.66
C GLY A 270 22.59 12.67 22.93
N LYS A 271 23.72 13.36 22.67
CA LYS A 271 25.08 12.84 22.41
C LYS A 271 25.22 11.68 21.41
N GLN A 272 25.52 11.99 20.15
CA GLN A 272 26.87 11.89 19.56
C GLN A 272 26.88 12.37 18.10
N SER A 273 28.05 12.86 17.67
CA SER A 273 28.46 13.40 16.36
C SER A 273 28.00 14.82 16.01
N GLU A 274 28.98 15.73 16.04
CA GLU A 274 28.93 17.09 15.51
C GLU A 274 28.58 17.05 14.00
N VAL A 275 27.47 17.69 13.63
CA VAL A 275 27.15 17.98 12.23
C VAL A 275 27.55 19.41 11.94
N ASN A 276 28.57 19.55 11.11
CA ASN A 276 29.00 20.82 10.53
C ASN A 276 27.81 21.52 9.86
N THR A 277 27.56 22.77 10.28
CA THR A 277 26.61 23.66 9.63
C THR A 277 27.20 24.15 8.32
N GLY A 278 26.83 23.53 7.20
CA GLY A 278 27.15 24.00 5.86
C GLY A 278 26.18 23.45 4.83
N GLY A 279 25.49 24.36 4.13
CA GLY A 279 24.84 24.10 2.83
C GLY A 279 23.55 23.28 2.86
N ALA A 280 22.50 23.80 2.21
CA ALA A 280 21.37 22.99 1.81
C ALA A 280 21.86 21.97 0.77
N GLU A 281 22.11 20.73 1.20
CA GLU A 281 22.32 19.63 0.28
C GLU A 281 20.97 19.18 -0.29
N THR A 282 20.96 19.18 -1.62
CA THR A 282 19.98 18.57 -2.52
C THR A 282 19.56 17.17 -2.06
N GLY A 283 18.28 16.85 -2.22
CA GLY A 283 17.62 15.62 -1.75
C GLY A 283 18.52 14.38 -1.73
N SER A 284 18.71 13.85 -0.52
CA SER A 284 19.19 12.48 -0.33
C SER A 284 18.20 11.54 -1.02
N SER A 285 18.58 11.03 -2.19
CA SER A 285 17.86 9.95 -2.86
C SER A 285 18.13 8.67 -2.06
N SER A 286 17.35 8.41 -1.01
CA SER A 286 17.43 7.13 -0.29
C SER A 286 17.04 6.00 -1.24
N SER A 287 18.04 5.26 -1.74
CA SER A 287 17.84 4.12 -2.60
C SER A 287 17.47 2.88 -1.78
N ILE A 288 16.71 1.96 -2.36
CA ILE A 288 16.45 0.65 -1.73
C ILE A 288 17.80 -0.02 -1.41
N PRO A 289 17.89 -0.79 -0.32
CA PRO A 289 18.97 -1.75 -0.13
C PRO A 289 19.28 -2.52 -1.41
N GLU A 290 20.57 -2.78 -1.67
CA GLU A 290 21.00 -3.45 -2.90
C GLU A 290 20.31 -4.78 -3.16
N ASN A 291 19.78 -5.44 -2.14
CA ASN A 291 19.10 -6.73 -2.22
C ASN A 291 17.58 -6.65 -1.98
N GLY A 292 17.00 -5.46 -2.06
CA GLY A 292 15.56 -5.24 -1.96
C GLY A 292 14.83 -5.35 -3.30
N ILE A 293 13.62 -5.93 -3.26
CA ILE A 293 12.71 -6.07 -4.41
C ILE A 293 11.32 -5.59 -3.97
N LEU A 294 10.69 -4.73 -4.78
CA LEU A 294 9.27 -4.38 -4.65
C LEU A 294 8.46 -4.98 -5.78
N LEU A 295 7.35 -5.59 -5.39
CA LEU A 295 6.25 -5.98 -6.25
C LEU A 295 5.06 -5.05 -5.95
N SER A 296 4.78 -4.14 -6.88
CA SER A 296 3.69 -3.14 -6.75
C SER A 296 2.41 -3.67 -7.40
N GLY A 297 1.26 -3.49 -6.76
CA GLY A 297 -0.04 -3.99 -7.25
C GLY A 297 -0.57 -3.29 -8.51
N CYS A 298 -0.17 -2.03 -8.74
CA CYS A 298 -0.51 -1.29 -9.95
C CYS A 298 0.63 -0.34 -10.37
N GLN A 299 0.53 0.18 -11.59
CA GLN A 299 1.33 1.31 -12.06
C GLN A 299 0.79 2.63 -11.47
N THR A 300 1.61 3.68 -11.53
CA THR A 300 1.34 5.03 -10.99
C THR A 300 0.07 5.69 -11.56
N ASP A 301 -0.38 5.28 -12.74
CA ASP A 301 -1.57 5.75 -13.47
C ASP A 301 -2.78 4.80 -13.39
N GLN A 302 -2.68 3.71 -12.62
CA GLN A 302 -3.68 2.65 -12.53
C GLN A 302 -4.28 2.51 -11.13
N ARG A 303 -5.35 1.71 -11.03
CA ARG A 303 -6.03 1.37 -9.76
C ARG A 303 -5.68 -0.06 -9.38
N SER A 304 -5.40 -0.31 -8.11
CA SER A 304 -5.48 -1.65 -7.51
C SER A 304 -6.88 -1.86 -6.94
N GLU A 305 -7.43 -3.07 -7.11
CA GLU A 305 -8.81 -3.38 -6.79
C GLU A 305 -8.94 -4.31 -5.57
N ASP A 306 -9.85 -3.95 -4.67
CA ASP A 306 -10.42 -4.80 -3.64
C ASP A 306 -11.71 -5.44 -4.17
N VAL A 307 -11.76 -6.76 -4.20
CA VAL A 307 -12.82 -7.53 -4.83
C VAL A 307 -13.69 -8.16 -3.75
N TYR A 308 -15.01 -8.03 -3.87
CA TYR A 308 -15.98 -8.72 -3.03
C TYR A 308 -16.95 -9.53 -3.88
N VAL A 309 -16.94 -10.85 -3.72
CA VAL A 309 -17.81 -11.78 -4.47
C VAL A 309 -19.04 -12.09 -3.61
N THR A 310 -20.16 -11.45 -3.90
CA THR A 310 -21.40 -11.51 -3.10
C THR A 310 -21.88 -12.94 -2.82
N ARG A 311 -21.89 -13.79 -3.86
CA ARG A 311 -22.35 -15.18 -3.78
C ARG A 311 -21.52 -16.04 -2.82
N THR A 312 -20.21 -15.84 -2.78
CA THR A 312 -19.31 -16.63 -1.93
C THR A 312 -18.94 -15.94 -0.63
N ARG A 313 -19.30 -14.64 -0.49
CA ARG A 313 -18.88 -13.74 0.58
C ARG A 313 -17.36 -13.70 0.76
N LYS A 314 -16.61 -13.94 -0.31
CA LYS A 314 -15.14 -13.86 -0.31
C LYS A 314 -14.72 -12.48 -0.72
N ALA A 315 -13.72 -11.96 -0.01
CA ALA A 315 -13.07 -10.70 -0.34
C ALA A 315 -11.56 -10.90 -0.46
N TYR A 316 -10.94 -10.26 -1.44
CA TYR A 316 -9.49 -10.33 -1.68
C TYR A 316 -8.99 -9.15 -2.51
N GLY A 317 -7.71 -8.83 -2.38
CA GLY A 317 -7.00 -7.93 -3.29
C GLY A 317 -6.64 -8.64 -4.58
N ALA A 318 -6.91 -8.02 -5.72
CA ALA A 318 -6.69 -8.65 -7.01
C ALA A 318 -5.21 -9.05 -7.20
N PHE A 319 -4.25 -8.22 -6.76
CA PHE A 319 -2.83 -8.54 -6.90
C PHE A 319 -2.38 -9.64 -5.94
N SER A 320 -2.76 -9.55 -4.66
CA SER A 320 -2.45 -10.57 -3.66
C SER A 320 -3.03 -11.92 -4.03
N ASP A 321 -4.26 -11.96 -4.55
CA ASP A 321 -4.88 -13.19 -5.06
C ASP A 321 -4.15 -13.73 -6.30
N ALA A 322 -3.74 -12.87 -7.22
CA ALA A 322 -2.95 -13.27 -8.38
C ALA A 322 -1.63 -13.92 -7.96
N ILE A 323 -0.90 -13.34 -7.00
CA ILE A 323 0.33 -13.95 -6.44
C ILE A 323 0.03 -15.35 -5.88
N GLN A 324 -1.01 -15.47 -5.05
CA GLN A 324 -1.40 -16.75 -4.46
C GLN A 324 -1.77 -17.80 -5.52
N THR A 325 -2.42 -17.37 -6.60
CA THR A 325 -2.77 -18.23 -7.74
C THR A 325 -1.54 -18.67 -8.53
N VAL A 326 -0.57 -17.79 -8.77
CA VAL A 326 0.70 -18.17 -9.40
C VAL A 326 1.45 -19.20 -8.55
N LEU A 327 1.49 -18.97 -7.22
CA LEU A 327 2.12 -19.90 -6.29
C LEU A 327 1.41 -21.25 -6.32
N SER A 328 0.08 -21.30 -6.19
CA SER A 328 -0.67 -22.57 -6.18
C SER A 328 -0.48 -23.41 -7.45
N GLN A 329 -0.37 -22.77 -8.62
CA GLN A 329 -0.09 -23.42 -9.90
C GLN A 329 1.38 -23.87 -10.05
N THR A 330 2.29 -23.28 -9.29
CA THR A 330 3.70 -23.65 -9.30
C THR A 330 3.93 -24.82 -8.33
N ARG A 331 4.30 -26.00 -8.86
CA ARG A 331 4.59 -27.21 -8.06
C ARG A 331 5.53 -26.89 -6.88
N LYS A 332 5.23 -27.47 -5.71
CA LYS A 332 6.08 -27.35 -4.52
C LYS A 332 7.51 -27.82 -4.85
N GLY A 333 8.51 -27.00 -4.54
CA GLY A 333 9.92 -27.25 -4.87
C GLY A 333 10.39 -26.73 -6.24
N LYS A 334 9.48 -26.33 -7.15
CA LYS A 334 9.87 -25.65 -8.40
C LYS A 334 10.14 -24.17 -8.10
N LYS A 335 11.31 -23.68 -8.50
CA LYS A 335 11.70 -22.28 -8.35
C LYS A 335 10.84 -21.39 -9.24
N ILE A 336 10.36 -20.28 -8.70
CA ILE A 336 9.75 -19.18 -9.45
C ILE A 336 10.57 -17.92 -9.17
N THR A 337 10.86 -17.16 -10.22
CA THR A 337 11.63 -15.91 -10.07
C THR A 337 10.70 -14.76 -9.77
N ASN A 338 11.24 -13.69 -9.16
CA ASN A 338 10.49 -12.45 -8.95
C ASN A 338 9.93 -11.86 -10.26
N ARG A 339 10.65 -12.02 -11.38
CA ARG A 339 10.20 -11.56 -12.71
C ARG A 339 9.00 -12.38 -13.18
N ASP A 340 9.11 -13.71 -13.15
CA ASP A 340 8.05 -14.61 -13.62
C ASP A 340 6.78 -14.49 -12.79
N MET A 341 6.91 -14.20 -11.48
CA MET A 341 5.77 -13.93 -10.62
C MET A 341 4.94 -12.76 -11.13
N VAL A 342 5.58 -11.62 -11.41
CA VAL A 342 4.88 -10.41 -11.88
C VAL A 342 4.30 -10.62 -13.28
N VAL A 343 5.03 -11.28 -14.18
CA VAL A 343 4.52 -11.60 -15.53
C VAL A 343 3.27 -12.47 -15.46
N LYS A 344 3.31 -13.57 -14.69
CA LYS A 344 2.16 -14.46 -14.55
C LYS A 344 1.00 -13.80 -13.81
N ALA A 345 1.29 -12.96 -12.81
CA ALA A 345 0.25 -12.19 -12.12
C ALA A 345 -0.48 -11.24 -13.10
N ARG A 346 0.25 -10.52 -13.97
CA ARG A 346 -0.35 -9.71 -15.04
C ARG A 346 -1.23 -10.53 -15.99
N GLU A 347 -0.79 -11.74 -16.35
CA GLU A 347 -1.59 -12.63 -17.20
C GLU A 347 -2.90 -13.08 -16.54
N ILE A 348 -2.86 -13.42 -15.25
CA ILE A 348 -4.05 -13.80 -14.47
C ILE A 348 -5.02 -12.62 -14.37
N LEU A 349 -4.52 -11.45 -13.98
CA LEU A 349 -5.32 -10.23 -13.85
C LEU A 349 -6.00 -9.85 -15.17
N ARG A 350 -5.26 -9.91 -16.28
CA ARG A 350 -5.81 -9.67 -17.62
C ARG A 350 -6.91 -10.67 -17.98
N LYS A 351 -6.75 -11.95 -17.65
CA LYS A 351 -7.78 -12.98 -17.90
C LYS A 351 -9.03 -12.79 -17.05
N GLN A 352 -8.87 -12.17 -15.87
CA GLN A 352 -9.96 -11.82 -14.96
C GLN A 352 -10.54 -10.42 -15.24
N ASN A 353 -10.15 -9.76 -16.34
CA ASN A 353 -10.58 -8.42 -16.75
C ASN A 353 -10.22 -7.28 -15.77
N PHE A 354 -9.21 -7.47 -14.92
CA PHE A 354 -8.67 -6.38 -14.11
C PHE A 354 -7.83 -5.44 -14.97
N SER A 355 -8.00 -4.13 -14.75
CA SER A 355 -7.26 -3.08 -15.46
C SER A 355 -5.81 -2.93 -14.97
N GLN A 356 -5.55 -3.37 -13.73
CA GLN A 356 -4.28 -3.18 -13.05
C GLN A 356 -3.14 -4.03 -13.62
N ARG A 357 -1.94 -3.45 -13.68
CA ARG A 357 -0.72 -4.09 -14.20
C ARG A 357 0.38 -4.02 -13.15
N PRO A 358 0.55 -5.05 -12.31
CA PRO A 358 1.54 -5.05 -11.26
C PRO A 358 2.96 -4.76 -11.78
N GLY A 359 3.73 -3.97 -11.03
CA GLY A 359 5.11 -3.58 -11.37
C GLY A 359 6.16 -4.38 -10.62
N LYS A 360 7.39 -4.40 -11.15
CA LYS A 360 8.58 -4.90 -10.44
C LYS A 360 9.68 -3.85 -10.41
N MET A 361 10.19 -3.56 -9.22
CA MET A 361 11.31 -2.65 -8.98
C MET A 361 12.39 -3.34 -8.13
N SER A 362 13.66 -3.12 -8.45
CA SER A 362 14.81 -3.65 -7.67
C SER A 362 16.09 -2.87 -7.95
N HIS A 363 16.98 -2.73 -6.96
CA HIS A 363 18.21 -1.94 -7.07
C HIS A 363 19.04 -2.20 -8.35
N PRO A 364 19.72 -1.19 -8.94
CA PRO A 364 20.41 -1.37 -10.20
C PRO A 364 21.50 -2.44 -10.28
N ALA A 365 22.19 -2.70 -9.18
CA ALA A 365 23.16 -3.78 -9.08
C ALA A 365 22.54 -5.17 -9.38
N ASN A 366 21.22 -5.34 -9.24
CA ASN A 366 20.50 -6.58 -9.54
C ASN A 366 20.11 -6.76 -11.01
N TYR A 367 20.46 -5.83 -11.92
CA TYR A 367 20.12 -5.97 -13.34
C TYR A 367 20.99 -7.01 -14.09
N VAL A 368 22.22 -7.26 -13.63
CA VAL A 368 23.21 -8.06 -14.37
C VAL A 368 23.23 -9.54 -13.92
N GLY A 369 22.66 -9.86 -12.75
CA GLY A 369 22.54 -11.22 -12.23
C GLY A 369 21.14 -11.79 -12.44
N GLY A 370 20.98 -12.68 -13.43
CA GLY A 370 19.70 -13.25 -13.85
C GLY A 370 18.80 -13.80 -12.73
N ALA A 371 17.49 -13.83 -13.03
CA ALA A 371 16.49 -14.75 -12.47
C ALA A 371 16.67 -15.16 -10.98
N ARG A 372 16.64 -14.20 -10.04
CA ARG A 372 16.65 -14.52 -8.60
C ARG A 372 15.31 -15.19 -8.19
N PRO A 373 15.34 -16.39 -7.57
CA PRO A 373 14.15 -17.02 -7.01
C PRO A 373 13.49 -16.14 -5.95
N LEU A 374 12.16 -16.24 -5.85
CA LEU A 374 11.36 -15.71 -4.74
C LEU A 374 11.70 -16.37 -3.41
#